data_AF-A0A6B2LW53-F1
#
_entry.id   AF-A0A6B2LW53-F1
#
_cell.length_a   1.000
_cell.length_b   1.000
_cell.length_c   1.000
_cell.angle_alpha   90.00
_cell.angle_beta   90.00
_cell.angle_gamma   90.00
#
_symmetry.space_group_name_H-M   'P 1'
#
loop_
_entity.id
_entity.type
_entity.pdbx_description
1 polymer ?
#
loop_
_entity_poly.entity_id
_entity_poly.type
_entity_poly.pdbx_seq_one_letter_code
_entity_poly.pdbx_strand_id
1 'polypeptide(L)'
;MIDGLPTYLDERDLEDLFSAFGRLKSFQLRRDPRTGESKGCAYCEYFDPAITDTVCTSTNGMMINGNTMVVRRVDTKLVKLPDH
;
A
#
# COMPACT_ATOMS: atom_id res chain seq x y z
N MET A 1 2.29 4.43 3.20
CA MET A 1 3.14 3.86 2.13
C MET A 1 3.49 2.47 2.55
N ILE A 2 3.32 1.54 1.62
CA ILE A 2 3.67 0.14 1.75
C ILE A 2 4.77 -0.13 0.73
N ASP A 3 5.84 -0.79 1.16
CA ASP A 3 7.00 -1.17 0.35
C ASP A 3 7.31 -2.66 0.57
N GLY A 4 8.04 -3.29 -0.35
CA GLY A 4 8.35 -4.71 -0.27
C GLY A 4 7.19 -5.63 -0.69
N LEU A 5 6.23 -5.13 -1.46
CA LEU A 5 5.12 -5.94 -1.99
C LEU A 5 5.60 -6.89 -3.10
N PRO A 6 4.96 -8.07 -3.27
CA PRO A 6 5.26 -8.96 -4.38
C PRO A 6 4.90 -8.31 -5.72
N THR A 7 5.83 -8.31 -6.67
CA THR A 7 5.63 -7.64 -7.98
C THR A 7 4.67 -8.40 -8.91
N TYR A 8 4.40 -9.67 -8.62
CA TYR A 8 3.44 -10.49 -9.36
C TYR A 8 1.98 -10.28 -8.93
N LEU A 9 1.74 -9.55 -7.83
CA LEU A 9 0.38 -9.21 -7.39
C LEU A 9 -0.08 -7.93 -8.08
N ASP A 10 -1.32 -7.95 -8.56
CA ASP A 10 -1.96 -6.79 -9.15
C ASP A 10 -2.57 -5.87 -8.10
N GLU A 11 -2.97 -4.68 -8.53
CA GLU A 11 -3.52 -3.66 -7.63
C GLU A 11 -4.76 -4.16 -6.91
N ARG A 12 -5.61 -4.93 -7.60
CA ARG A 12 -6.85 -5.48 -7.05
C ARG A 12 -6.62 -6.53 -5.97
N ASP A 13 -5.63 -7.41 -6.14
CA ASP A 13 -5.30 -8.42 -5.12
C ASP A 13 -4.79 -7.77 -3.84
N LEU A 14 -3.97 -6.73 -4.00
CA LEU A 14 -3.45 -5.96 -2.87
C LEU A 14 -4.55 -5.11 -2.23
N GLU A 15 -5.42 -4.48 -3.02
CA GLU A 15 -6.56 -3.71 -2.51
C GLU A 15 -7.49 -4.60 -1.67
N ASP A 16 -7.81 -5.81 -2.12
CA ASP A 16 -8.63 -6.76 -1.37
C ASP A 16 -7.95 -7.16 -0.04
N LEU A 17 -6.64 -7.46 -0.08
CA LEU A 17 -5.84 -7.76 1.10
C LEU A 17 -5.85 -6.62 2.13
N PHE A 18 -5.71 -5.37 1.68
CA PHE A 18 -5.71 -4.21 2.57
C PHE A 18 -7.13 -3.82 3.01
N SER A 19 -8.14 -4.11 2.20
CA SER A 19 -9.54 -3.91 2.58
C SER A 19 -9.99 -4.80 3.75
N ALA A 20 -9.29 -5.91 4.01
CA ALA A 20 -9.55 -6.75 5.18
C ALA A 20 -9.28 -6.04 6.52
N PHE A 21 -8.41 -5.02 6.55
CA PHE A 21 -8.14 -4.23 7.75
C PHE A 21 -9.16 -3.09 7.95
N GLY A 22 -9.79 -2.62 6.88
CA GLY A 22 -10.69 -1.48 6.93
C GLY A 22 -11.11 -0.97 5.57
N ARG A 23 -12.13 -0.11 5.55
CA ARG A 23 -12.62 0.51 4.32
C ARG A 23 -11.56 1.43 3.73
N LEU A 24 -11.12 1.10 2.52
CA LEU A 24 -10.18 1.90 1.74
C LEU A 24 -10.87 3.11 1.13
N LYS A 25 -10.23 4.27 1.28
CA LYS A 25 -10.61 5.53 0.62
C LYS A 25 -9.89 5.68 -0.72
N SER A 26 -8.62 5.28 -0.77
CA SER A 26 -7.83 5.27 -1.99
C SER A 26 -6.73 4.22 -1.88
N PHE A 27 -6.49 3.51 -2.97
CA PHE A 27 -5.39 2.57 -3.10
C PHE A 27 -4.70 2.82 -4.44
N GLN A 28 -3.37 2.87 -4.44
CA GLN A 28 -2.59 3.15 -5.63
C GLN A 28 -1.30 2.35 -5.63
N LEU A 29 -1.23 1.35 -6.52
CA LEU A 29 -0.03 0.57 -6.75
C LEU A 29 0.92 1.36 -7.65
N ARG A 30 2.17 1.56 -7.20
CA ARG A 30 3.20 2.17 -8.04
C ARG A 30 3.65 1.16 -9.08
N ARG A 31 3.39 1.50 -10.35
CA ARG A 31 3.85 0.75 -11.52
C ARG A 31 4.89 1.55 -12.29
N ASP A 32 5.75 0.86 -13.02
CA ASP A 32 6.62 1.49 -14.00
C ASP A 32 5.78 2.02 -15.18
N PRO A 33 5.86 3.30 -15.53
CA PRO A 33 5.02 3.88 -16.58
C PRO A 33 5.37 3.36 -17.98
N ARG A 34 6.54 2.74 -18.16
CA ARG A 34 6.99 2.24 -19.47
C ARG A 34 6.65 0.76 -19.65
N THR A 35 6.81 -0.05 -18.62
CA THR A 35 6.55 -1.51 -18.70
C THR A 35 5.20 -1.93 -18.11
N GLY A 36 4.58 -1.09 -17.27
CA GLY A 36 3.37 -1.42 -16.52
C GLY A 36 3.61 -2.31 -15.30
N GLU A 37 4.86 -2.74 -15.06
CA GLU A 37 5.18 -3.68 -13.98
C GLU A 37 5.12 -3.01 -12.60
N SER A 38 4.67 -3.77 -11.60
CA SER A 38 4.64 -3.30 -10.21
C SER A 38 6.06 -3.03 -9.70
N LYS A 39 6.24 -1.90 -9.02
CA LYS A 39 7.49 -1.57 -8.33
C LYS A 39 7.58 -2.17 -6.94
N GLY A 40 6.57 -2.93 -6.50
CA GLY A 40 6.50 -3.47 -5.15
C GLY A 40 6.20 -2.42 -4.08
N CYS A 41 5.64 -1.27 -4.47
CA CYS A 41 5.30 -0.17 -3.57
C CYS A 41 3.86 0.28 -3.81
N ALA A 42 3.11 0.58 -2.76
CA ALA A 42 1.75 1.10 -2.86
C ALA A 42 1.48 2.24 -1.85
N TYR A 43 0.51 3.07 -2.20
CA TYR A 43 -0.11 4.02 -1.28
C TYR A 43 -1.51 3.53 -0.96
N CYS A 44 -1.85 3.59 0.32
CA CYS A 44 -3.12 3.14 0.84
C CYS A 44 -3.60 4.20 1.82
N GLU A 45 -4.83 4.66 1.62
CA GLU A 45 -5.52 5.60 2.49
C GLU A 45 -6.81 4.94 2.97
N TYR A 46 -6.96 4.84 4.30
CA TYR A 46 -8.17 4.35 4.93
C TYR A 46 -9.14 5.51 5.20
N PHE A 47 -10.44 5.23 5.20
CA PHE A 47 -11.44 6.19 5.67
C PHE A 47 -11.25 6.53 7.16
N ASP A 48 -10.93 5.52 7.96
CA ASP A 48 -10.69 5.69 9.39
C ASP A 48 -9.18 5.79 9.67
N PRO A 49 -8.68 6.93 10.18
CA PRO A 49 -7.25 7.11 10.41
C PRO A 49 -6.71 6.23 11.54
N ALA A 50 -7.55 5.75 12.47
CA ALA A 50 -7.12 4.86 13.55
C ALA A 50 -6.63 3.51 13.01
N ILE A 51 -7.23 3.03 11.91
CA ILE A 51 -6.80 1.80 11.21
C ILE A 51 -5.37 1.95 10.67
N THR A 52 -4.98 3.15 10.24
CA THR A 52 -3.66 3.37 9.63
C THR A 52 -2.52 3.08 10.60
N ASP A 53 -2.63 3.48 11.87
CA ASP A 53 -1.63 3.15 12.90
C ASP A 53 -1.58 1.65 13.16
N THR A 54 -2.74 1.01 13.33
CA THR A 54 -2.82 -0.44 13.56
C THR A 54 -2.18 -1.22 12.42
N VAL A 55 -2.49 -0.88 11.16
CA VAL A 55 -1.89 -1.52 9.99
C VAL A 55 -0.38 -1.30 9.96
N CYS A 56 0.10 -0.08 10.20
CA CYS A 56 1.54 0.19 10.25
C CYS A 56 2.24 -0.67 11.31
N THR A 57 1.71 -0.75 12.53
CA THR A 57 2.33 -1.55 13.59
C THR A 57 2.23 -3.05 13.35
N SER A 58 1.09 -3.53 12.85
CA SER A 58 0.87 -4.96 12.66
C SER A 58 1.60 -5.52 11.43
N THR A 59 1.71 -4.76 10.34
CA THR A 59 2.24 -5.29 9.06
C THR A 59 3.68 -4.86 8.75
N ASN A 60 4.21 -3.83 9.41
CA ASN A 60 5.60 -3.43 9.21
C ASN A 60 6.57 -4.51 9.74
N GLY A 61 7.46 -4.98 8.88
CA GLY A 61 8.41 -6.04 9.17
C GLY A 61 7.89 -7.45 8.90
N MET A 62 6.62 -7.61 8.48
CA MET A 62 6.12 -8.91 8.03
C MET A 62 6.82 -9.35 6.75
N MET A 63 7.10 -10.65 6.63
CA MET A 63 7.67 -11.22 5.41
C MET A 63 6.56 -11.80 4.53
N ILE A 64 6.51 -11.37 3.28
CA ILE A 64 5.62 -11.93 2.26
C ILE A 64 6.47 -12.49 1.11
N ASN A 65 6.39 -13.81 0.92
CA ASN A 65 7.12 -14.52 -0.15
C ASN A 65 8.63 -14.22 -0.19
N GLY A 66 9.27 -14.06 0.98
CA GLY A 66 10.70 -13.73 1.11
C GLY A 66 11.03 -12.23 1.12
N ASN A 67 10.05 -11.35 0.85
CA ASN A 67 10.24 -9.90 0.89
C ASN A 67 9.74 -9.35 2.22
N THR A 68 10.55 -8.51 2.89
CA THR A 68 10.12 -7.80 4.10
C THR A 68 9.27 -6.60 3.72
N MET A 69 8.02 -6.61 4.13
CA MET A 69 7.11 -5.48 3.97
C MET A 69 7.51 -4.35 4.91
N VAL A 70 7.58 -3.14 4.38
CA VAL A 70 7.82 -1.92 5.15
C VAL A 70 6.59 -1.05 5.05
N VAL A 71 5.95 -0.79 6.18
CA VAL A 71 4.72 0.00 6.22
C VAL A 71 4.95 1.24 7.07
N ARG A 72 4.79 2.39 6.43
CA ARG A 72 5.02 3.70 7.05
C ARG A 72 3.79 4.57 6.89
N ARG A 73 3.44 5.28 7.97
CA ARG A 73 2.45 6.35 7.91
C ARG A 73 2.96 7.45 6.99
N VAL A 74 2.07 7.98 6.18
CA VAL A 74 2.39 9.08 5.27
C VAL A 74 1.35 10.17 5.45
N ASP A 75 1.82 11.41 5.56
CA ASP A 75 0.94 12.57 5.59
C ASP A 75 0.44 12.86 4.16
N THR A 76 -0.88 12.80 3.98
CA THR A 76 -1.52 12.97 2.67
C THR A 76 -1.35 14.38 2.11
N LYS A 77 -0.99 15.40 2.91
CA LYS A 77 -0.67 16.73 2.39
C LYS A 77 0.70 16.81 1.72
N LEU A 78 1.61 15.88 2.06
CA LEU A 78 2.95 15.81 1.49
C LEU A 78 3.01 14.93 0.24
N VAL A 79 2.08 13.99 0.08
CA VAL A 79 1.95 13.21 -1.15
C VAL A 79 1.02 13.94 -2.08
N LYS A 80 1.59 14.61 -3.08
CA LYS A 80 0.83 14.96 -4.29
C LYS A 80 0.51 13.66 -5.02
N LEU A 81 -0.53 12.97 -4.55
CA LEU A 81 -1.20 11.97 -5.37
C LEU A 81 -1.71 12.75 -6.59
N PRO A 82 -1.37 12.36 -7.82
CA PRO A 82 -1.90 13.05 -8.99
C PRO A 82 -3.43 12.99 -8.89
N ASP A 83 -4.06 14.17 -8.87
CA ASP A 83 -5.50 14.29 -9.03
C ASP A 83 -5.89 13.55 -10.32
N HIS A 84 -6.78 12.56 -10.19
CA HIS A 84 -7.24 11.72 -11.29
C HIS A 84 -8.10 12.52 -12.28
#